data_AF-A0A8E0R2H7-F1
#
_entry.id   AF-A0A8E0R2H7-F1
#
_cell.length_a   1.000
_cell.length_b   1.000
_cell.length_c   1.000
_cell.angle_alpha   90.00
_cell.angle_beta   90.00
_cell.angle_gamma   90.00
#
_symmetry.space_group_name_H-M   'P 1'
#
loop_
_entity.id
_entity.type
_entity.pdbx_description
1 polymer ?
#
loop_
_entity_poly.entity_id
_entity_poly.type
_entity_poly.pdbx_seq_one_letter_code
_entity_poly.pdbx_strand_id
1 'polypeptide(L)'
;MKSWSGNKINPVSNLEDRKIYMWTGTADTTVGPNVMSQLKAQLANFDAAANVSYITTSGAVHTFPTDFDASGDNSCSSSVSPYVSNCQYDGAGAVLKWMYGTLNARNTGTLSGSIVSFSQTGEYGASGMDTTGYLYVPKACQAGSSTVCKLHVALHGCLQSYSMIGSKFVSNTGYNMWADTNNIIILYPQAVADNTMHTVWSGMPLPNPNGCWDWVGWYGANADQLGGVQMAAIVNQVARIVSGYGAGSSSSTTTATPTTTTGSKTTTTTTTVTTTAVAPLYGQCGGLGWTGPTACATGVCTAYSPYYAQCLLVV
;
A
#
# COMPACT_ATOMS: atom_id res chain seq x y z
N MET A 1 -13.92 5.26 16.12
CA MET A 1 -13.15 5.89 15.02
C MET A 1 -12.50 7.14 15.58
N LYS A 2 -11.16 7.26 15.53
CA LYS A 2 -10.52 8.56 15.82
C LYS A 2 -11.02 9.52 14.74
N SER A 3 -11.67 10.62 15.10
CA SER A 3 -12.13 11.60 14.11
C SER A 3 -10.91 12.22 13.42
N TRP A 4 -10.78 12.02 12.11
CA TRP A 4 -9.69 12.54 11.30
C TRP A 4 -9.80 14.06 11.03
N SER A 5 -10.60 14.76 11.84
CA SER A 5 -10.75 16.21 11.81
C SER A 5 -9.73 16.86 12.75
N GLY A 6 -8.55 17.20 12.21
CA GLY A 6 -7.53 17.97 12.91
C GLY A 6 -6.30 18.22 12.03
N ASN A 7 -5.43 19.17 12.41
CA ASN A 7 -4.19 19.58 11.71
C ASN A 7 -3.13 18.46 11.54
N LYS A 8 -3.50 17.20 11.76
CA LYS A 8 -2.63 16.02 11.72
C LYS A 8 -2.66 15.33 10.36
N ILE A 9 -3.63 15.64 9.51
CA ILE A 9 -3.65 15.27 8.09
C ILE A 9 -4.02 16.48 7.25
N ASN A 10 -3.76 16.45 5.94
CA ASN A 10 -4.28 17.44 5.01
C ASN A 10 -5.83 17.42 5.01
N PRO A 11 -6.49 18.51 4.55
CA PRO A 11 -7.95 18.56 4.47
C PRO A 11 -8.54 17.35 3.76
N VAL A 12 -9.53 16.70 4.38
CA VAL A 12 -10.20 15.52 3.82
C VAL A 12 -10.97 15.84 2.54
N SER A 13 -11.35 17.10 2.31
CA SER A 13 -11.93 17.58 1.06
C SER A 13 -11.01 17.34 -0.14
N ASN A 14 -9.70 17.23 0.07
CA ASN A 14 -8.78 16.86 -1.00
C ASN A 14 -9.08 15.48 -1.60
N LEU A 15 -9.73 14.58 -0.85
CA LEU A 15 -10.09 13.23 -1.32
C LEU A 15 -11.20 13.25 -2.38
N GLU A 16 -12.05 14.29 -2.40
CA GLU A 16 -13.11 14.46 -3.41
C GLU A 16 -12.57 14.58 -4.83
N ASP A 17 -11.30 14.98 -4.97
CA ASP A 17 -10.58 15.15 -6.22
C ASP A 17 -9.46 14.11 -6.41
N ARG A 18 -9.61 12.89 -5.87
CA ARG A 18 -8.59 11.82 -6.04
C ARG A 18 -9.16 10.61 -6.75
N LYS A 19 -8.35 9.99 -7.60
CA LYS A 19 -8.68 8.69 -8.20
C LYS A 19 -8.19 7.57 -7.30
N ILE A 20 -9.13 6.85 -6.68
CA ILE A 20 -8.85 5.77 -5.72
C ILE A 20 -9.08 4.44 -6.42
N TYR A 21 -8.03 3.62 -6.51
CA TYR A 21 -8.12 2.25 -7.00
C TYR A 21 -7.92 1.28 -5.84
N MET A 22 -8.77 0.26 -5.77
CA MET A 22 -8.77 -0.76 -4.74
C MET A 22 -8.91 -2.14 -5.39
N TRP A 23 -8.18 -3.12 -4.87
CA TRP A 23 -8.25 -4.49 -5.37
C TRP A 23 -8.17 -5.50 -4.23
N THR A 24 -8.89 -6.62 -4.37
CA THR A 24 -8.73 -7.77 -3.47
C THR A 24 -8.96 -9.08 -4.21
N GLY A 25 -8.23 -10.12 -3.81
CA GLY A 25 -8.54 -11.49 -4.22
C GLY A 25 -9.70 -12.05 -3.36
N THR A 26 -10.67 -12.70 -3.99
CA THR A 26 -11.82 -13.26 -3.25
C THR A 26 -11.44 -14.38 -2.27
N ALA A 27 -10.27 -15.00 -2.45
CA ALA A 27 -9.73 -16.05 -1.59
C ALA A 27 -8.58 -15.54 -0.69
N ASP A 28 -8.38 -14.22 -0.60
CA ASP A 28 -7.45 -13.63 0.36
C ASP A 28 -8.00 -13.79 1.79
N THR A 29 -7.27 -14.53 2.62
CA THR A 29 -7.56 -14.74 4.05
C THR A 29 -6.47 -14.16 4.95
N THR A 30 -5.55 -13.37 4.40
CA THR A 30 -4.51 -12.65 5.14
C THR A 30 -5.03 -11.25 5.50
N VAL A 31 -5.54 -10.51 4.52
CA VAL A 31 -6.23 -9.22 4.73
C VAL A 31 -7.70 -9.36 4.32
N GLY A 32 -7.92 -9.76 3.08
CA GLY A 32 -9.19 -10.28 2.61
C GLY A 32 -10.29 -9.26 2.25
N PRO A 33 -11.37 -9.76 1.60
CA PRO A 33 -12.44 -8.91 1.05
C PRO A 33 -13.20 -8.09 2.11
N ASN A 34 -13.32 -8.61 3.34
CA ASN A 34 -14.04 -7.94 4.41
C ASN A 34 -13.32 -6.66 4.85
N VAL A 35 -12.01 -6.72 5.05
CA VAL A 35 -11.19 -5.56 5.41
C VAL A 35 -11.21 -4.52 4.29
N MET A 36 -11.03 -4.96 3.04
CA MET A 36 -11.07 -4.06 1.88
C MET A 36 -12.44 -3.42 1.66
N SER A 37 -13.52 -4.12 2.01
CA SER A 37 -14.88 -3.55 1.98
C SER A 37 -15.07 -2.49 3.06
N GLN A 38 -14.45 -2.63 4.23
CA GLN A 38 -14.45 -1.58 5.27
C GLN A 38 -13.65 -0.35 4.83
N LEU A 39 -12.50 -0.52 4.18
CA LEU A 39 -11.76 0.59 3.59
C LEU A 39 -12.61 1.33 2.56
N LYS A 40 -13.33 0.61 1.70
CA LYS A 40 -14.24 1.20 0.72
C LYS A 40 -15.36 1.99 1.40
N ALA A 41 -15.99 1.40 2.43
CA ALA A 41 -17.04 2.05 3.19
C ALA A 41 -16.54 3.30 3.93
N GLN A 42 -15.30 3.29 4.44
CA GLN A 42 -14.67 4.44 5.06
C GLN A 42 -14.45 5.56 4.04
N LEU A 43 -13.84 5.27 2.89
CA LEU A 43 -13.51 6.26 1.86
C LEU A 43 -14.75 6.86 1.19
N ALA A 44 -15.86 6.11 1.12
CA ALA A 44 -17.14 6.62 0.62
C ALA A 44 -17.73 7.78 1.45
N ASN A 45 -17.18 8.07 2.65
CA ASN A 45 -17.56 9.27 3.41
C ASN A 45 -16.88 10.55 2.91
N PHE A 46 -15.87 10.45 2.03
CA PHE A 46 -15.02 11.57 1.62
C PHE A 46 -14.83 11.69 0.11
N ASP A 47 -15.30 10.73 -0.68
CA ASP A 47 -15.13 10.71 -2.13
C ASP A 47 -16.38 10.20 -2.85
N ALA A 48 -16.59 10.68 -4.06
CA ALA A 48 -17.69 10.24 -4.91
C ALA A 48 -17.41 8.85 -5.49
N ALA A 49 -18.44 8.02 -5.59
CA ALA A 49 -18.32 6.67 -6.16
C ALA A 49 -17.70 6.65 -7.58
N ALA A 50 -17.83 7.75 -8.36
CA ALA A 50 -17.25 7.89 -9.69
C ALA A 50 -15.70 7.99 -9.71
N ASN A 51 -15.08 8.25 -8.55
CA ASN A 51 -13.64 8.37 -8.38
C ASN A 51 -12.99 7.11 -7.77
N VAL A 52 -13.82 6.14 -7.35
CA VAL A 52 -13.37 4.90 -6.71
C VAL A 52 -13.61 3.70 -7.64
N SER A 53 -12.54 2.99 -7.99
CA SER A 53 -12.62 1.66 -8.64
C SER A 53 -12.29 0.58 -7.60
N TYR A 54 -13.22 -0.37 -7.39
CA TYR A 54 -13.01 -1.51 -6.50
C TYR A 54 -13.18 -2.82 -7.27
N ILE A 55 -12.07 -3.53 -7.45
CA ILE A 55 -12.00 -4.75 -8.25
C ILE A 55 -11.79 -5.97 -7.36
N THR A 56 -12.49 -7.05 -7.69
CA THR A 56 -12.30 -8.36 -7.05
C THR A 56 -11.89 -9.39 -8.09
N THR A 57 -10.79 -10.12 -7.85
CA THR A 57 -10.40 -11.25 -8.71
C THR A 57 -10.81 -12.56 -8.05
N SER A 58 -11.63 -13.36 -8.75
CA SER A 58 -12.10 -14.65 -8.25
C SER A 58 -10.93 -15.63 -8.07
N GLY A 59 -10.89 -16.35 -6.95
CA GLY A 59 -9.86 -17.36 -6.65
C GLY A 59 -8.48 -16.82 -6.27
N ALA A 60 -8.18 -15.54 -6.51
CA ALA A 60 -6.91 -14.94 -6.11
C ALA A 60 -6.79 -14.86 -4.58
N VAL A 61 -5.62 -15.23 -4.06
CA VAL A 61 -5.24 -15.14 -2.64
C VAL A 61 -4.52 -13.82 -2.33
N HIS A 62 -3.93 -13.70 -1.14
CA HIS A 62 -3.08 -12.56 -0.79
C HIS A 62 -1.77 -12.57 -1.60
N THR A 63 -1.77 -11.85 -2.72
CA THR A 63 -0.65 -11.73 -3.64
C THR A 63 -0.80 -10.47 -4.48
N PHE A 64 0.30 -9.97 -5.05
CA PHE A 64 0.24 -8.92 -6.06
C PHE A 64 -0.21 -9.53 -7.40
N PRO A 65 -1.33 -9.09 -7.99
CA PRO A 65 -1.87 -9.69 -9.20
C PRO A 65 -1.21 -9.14 -10.46
N THR A 66 -0.67 -10.04 -11.27
CA THR A 66 -0.14 -9.78 -12.63
C THR A 66 -0.90 -10.63 -13.65
N ASP A 67 -0.59 -10.45 -14.93
CA ASP A 67 -1.10 -11.25 -16.05
C ASP A 67 0.01 -11.92 -16.87
N PHE A 68 1.19 -12.09 -16.26
CA PHE A 68 2.35 -12.71 -16.89
C PHE A 68 3.14 -13.54 -15.88
N ASP A 69 3.80 -14.57 -16.37
CA ASP A 69 4.69 -15.40 -15.55
C ASP A 69 6.07 -14.73 -15.45
N ALA A 70 6.55 -14.51 -14.22
CA ALA A 70 7.92 -14.11 -13.96
C ALA A 70 8.66 -15.16 -13.11
N SER A 71 9.99 -15.17 -13.25
CA SER A 71 10.82 -16.17 -12.56
C SER A 71 10.64 -16.09 -11.05
N GLY A 72 10.24 -17.23 -10.47
CA GLY A 72 10.04 -17.45 -9.04
C GLY A 72 8.82 -16.76 -8.44
N ASP A 73 7.82 -16.42 -9.24
CA ASP A 73 6.49 -16.05 -8.75
C ASP A 73 5.79 -17.26 -8.12
N ASN A 74 4.88 -16.99 -7.16
CA ASN A 74 4.03 -18.01 -6.57
C ASN A 74 2.71 -18.14 -7.36
N SER A 75 2.03 -19.29 -7.24
CA SER A 75 0.68 -19.46 -7.80
C SER A 75 -0.29 -18.42 -7.22
N CYS A 76 -1.18 -17.89 -8.06
CA CYS A 76 -2.26 -16.99 -7.61
C CYS A 76 -3.24 -17.65 -6.62
N SER A 77 -3.21 -18.98 -6.51
CA SER A 77 -3.99 -19.75 -5.54
C SER A 77 -3.21 -20.10 -4.25
N SER A 78 -1.99 -19.60 -4.05
CA SER A 78 -1.16 -19.92 -2.89
C SER A 78 -0.45 -18.68 -2.36
N SER A 79 -0.80 -18.25 -1.14
CA SER A 79 -0.22 -17.07 -0.49
C SER A 79 1.11 -17.42 0.16
N VAL A 80 2.19 -17.33 -0.62
CA VAL A 80 3.57 -17.60 -0.20
C VAL A 80 4.53 -16.63 -0.90
N SER A 81 5.76 -16.50 -0.39
CA SER A 81 6.80 -15.70 -1.03
C SER A 81 6.96 -16.07 -2.51
N PRO A 82 7.08 -15.09 -3.43
CA PRO A 82 7.30 -13.66 -3.19
C PRO A 82 6.03 -12.81 -3.05
N TYR A 83 4.84 -13.42 -2.96
CA TYR A 83 3.54 -12.74 -2.99
C TYR A 83 3.35 -11.88 -4.25
N VAL A 84 3.82 -12.40 -5.38
CA VAL A 84 3.58 -11.86 -6.73
C VAL A 84 3.19 -13.03 -7.61
N SER A 85 2.08 -12.89 -8.33
CA SER A 85 1.48 -14.01 -9.06
C SER A 85 0.85 -13.59 -10.37
N ASN A 86 0.99 -14.45 -11.37
CA ASN A 86 0.12 -14.43 -12.54
C ASN A 86 -1.31 -14.83 -12.14
N CYS A 87 -2.15 -13.82 -11.96
CA CYS A 87 -3.58 -13.93 -11.65
C CYS A 87 -4.46 -13.68 -12.88
N GLN A 88 -3.87 -13.67 -14.08
CA GLN A 88 -4.54 -13.27 -15.33
C GLN A 88 -5.18 -11.87 -15.22
N TYR A 89 -4.58 -11.01 -14.40
CA TYR A 89 -5.08 -9.67 -14.12
C TYR A 89 -3.92 -8.70 -13.95
N ASP A 90 -3.80 -7.76 -14.89
CA ASP A 90 -2.77 -6.71 -14.85
C ASP A 90 -3.09 -5.64 -13.80
N GLY A 91 -2.75 -5.93 -12.53
CA GLY A 91 -3.03 -5.05 -11.41
C GLY A 91 -2.32 -3.70 -11.52
N ALA A 92 -1.04 -3.70 -11.90
CA ALA A 92 -0.25 -2.48 -12.11
C ALA A 92 -0.83 -1.61 -13.22
N GLY A 93 -1.19 -2.21 -14.36
CA GLY A 93 -1.85 -1.49 -15.44
C GLY A 93 -3.21 -0.92 -15.04
N ALA A 94 -4.00 -1.68 -14.29
CA ALA A 94 -5.31 -1.25 -13.82
C ALA A 94 -5.22 -0.01 -12.92
N VAL A 95 -4.33 -0.02 -11.91
CA VAL A 95 -4.16 1.14 -11.02
C VAL A 95 -3.62 2.37 -11.76
N LEU A 96 -2.63 2.19 -12.64
CA LEU A 96 -2.05 3.30 -13.40
C LEU A 96 -3.07 3.93 -14.36
N LYS A 97 -3.84 3.12 -15.09
CA LYS A 97 -4.91 3.61 -15.98
C LYS A 97 -6.01 4.32 -15.20
N TRP A 98 -6.38 3.84 -14.00
CA TRP A 98 -7.37 4.51 -13.17
C TRP A 98 -6.88 5.89 -12.71
N MET A 99 -5.63 5.98 -12.25
CA MET A 99 -5.07 7.20 -11.69
C MET A 99 -4.71 8.26 -12.74
N TYR A 100 -4.16 7.83 -13.89
CA TYR A 100 -3.62 8.74 -14.91
C TYR A 100 -4.49 8.83 -16.17
N GLY A 101 -5.59 8.08 -16.24
CA GLY A 101 -6.49 8.03 -17.39
C GLY A 101 -5.95 7.19 -18.54
N THR A 102 -6.12 7.68 -19.76
CA THR A 102 -5.66 6.96 -20.96
C THR A 102 -4.13 6.88 -20.98
N LEU A 103 -3.61 5.67 -21.11
CA LEU A 103 -2.17 5.37 -21.20
C LEU A 103 -1.88 4.65 -22.52
N ASN A 104 -0.67 4.86 -23.04
CA ASN A 104 -0.11 4.05 -24.12
C ASN A 104 0.00 2.59 -23.69
N ALA A 105 -0.06 1.67 -24.66
CA ALA A 105 0.16 0.25 -24.40
C ALA A 105 1.52 0.04 -23.70
N ARG A 106 1.55 -0.89 -22.73
CA ARG A 106 2.76 -1.25 -21.99
C ARG A 106 3.83 -1.85 -22.90
N ASN A 107 5.10 -1.69 -22.53
CA ASN A 107 6.21 -2.37 -23.18
C ASN A 107 6.25 -3.87 -22.76
N THR A 108 6.13 -4.78 -23.73
CA THR A 108 6.25 -6.24 -23.51
C THR A 108 7.61 -6.81 -23.94
N GLY A 109 8.51 -5.96 -24.44
CA GLY A 109 9.87 -6.31 -24.80
C GLY A 109 10.89 -5.86 -23.75
N THR A 110 12.13 -5.61 -24.18
CA THR A 110 13.16 -5.06 -23.31
C THR A 110 12.82 -3.63 -22.90
N LEU A 111 12.80 -3.37 -21.60
CA LEU A 111 12.58 -2.05 -21.02
C LEU A 111 13.67 -1.07 -21.45
N SER A 112 13.28 0.16 -21.79
CA SER A 112 14.22 1.20 -22.26
C SER A 112 15.02 1.85 -21.13
N GLY A 113 14.45 1.84 -19.93
CA GLY A 113 14.95 2.56 -18.77
C GLY A 113 16.00 1.81 -17.97
N SER A 114 16.21 2.29 -16.75
CA SER A 114 17.16 1.69 -15.81
C SER A 114 16.59 1.70 -14.41
N ILE A 115 16.91 0.67 -13.63
CA ILE A 115 16.67 0.66 -12.19
C ILE A 115 17.86 1.38 -11.54
N VAL A 116 17.58 2.46 -10.83
CA VAL A 116 18.57 3.26 -10.10
C VAL A 116 18.36 3.00 -8.61
N SER A 117 19.44 2.76 -7.87
CA SER A 117 19.40 2.75 -6.40
C SER A 117 19.74 4.12 -5.84
N PHE A 118 19.24 4.41 -4.64
CA PHE A 118 19.57 5.63 -3.91
C PHE A 118 19.67 5.38 -2.40
N SER A 119 20.38 6.24 -1.70
CA SER A 119 20.52 6.18 -0.24
C SER A 119 19.24 6.65 0.45
N GLN A 120 18.58 5.74 1.16
CA GLN A 120 17.46 6.03 2.07
C GLN A 120 18.00 6.34 3.47
N THR A 121 18.75 7.42 3.58
CA THR A 121 19.33 7.88 4.86
C THR A 121 19.04 9.36 5.06
N GLY A 122 19.28 9.87 6.27
CA GLY A 122 18.93 11.24 6.61
C GLY A 122 17.43 11.50 6.41
N GLU A 123 17.08 12.56 5.68
CA GLU A 123 15.68 12.93 5.41
C GLU A 123 14.93 11.97 4.47
N TYR A 124 15.64 11.06 3.78
CA TYR A 124 15.05 10.05 2.88
C TYR A 124 14.92 8.67 3.53
N GLY A 125 15.32 8.52 4.80
CA GLY A 125 15.21 7.28 5.56
C GLY A 125 14.46 7.48 6.88
N ALA A 126 14.07 6.37 7.50
CA ALA A 126 13.44 6.36 8.81
C ALA A 126 13.63 4.99 9.48
N SER A 127 13.27 4.88 10.75
CA SER A 127 13.18 3.57 11.43
C SER A 127 12.28 2.61 10.66
N GLY A 128 12.69 1.34 10.56
CA GLY A 128 12.01 0.31 9.77
C GLY A 128 12.16 0.44 8.26
N MET A 129 12.96 1.39 7.76
CA MET A 129 13.34 1.48 6.34
C MET A 129 14.75 0.95 6.10
N ASP A 130 14.95 0.30 4.95
CA ASP A 130 16.30 -0.09 4.51
C ASP A 130 17.14 1.16 4.20
N THR A 131 18.45 1.00 4.16
CA THR A 131 19.41 2.03 3.77
C THR A 131 19.40 2.33 2.27
N THR A 132 18.81 1.46 1.45
CA THR A 132 18.77 1.58 -0.01
C THR A 132 17.35 1.50 -0.54
N GLY A 133 16.98 2.48 -1.36
CA GLY A 133 15.73 2.50 -2.13
C GLY A 133 16.02 2.36 -3.62
N TYR A 134 14.96 2.13 -4.41
CA TYR A 134 15.09 1.96 -5.85
C TYR A 134 14.08 2.82 -6.61
N LEU A 135 14.39 3.15 -7.86
CA LEU A 135 13.43 3.72 -8.80
C LEU A 135 13.68 3.19 -10.20
N TYR A 136 12.62 2.91 -10.94
CA TYR A 136 12.68 2.68 -12.37
C TYR A 136 12.52 4.01 -13.10
N VAL A 137 13.51 4.35 -13.93
CA VAL A 137 13.53 5.58 -14.73
C VAL A 137 13.52 5.22 -16.21
N PRO A 138 12.38 5.37 -16.91
CA PRO A 138 12.28 5.20 -18.36
C PRO A 138 13.32 6.06 -19.10
N LYS A 139 13.77 5.63 -20.29
CA LYS A 139 14.77 6.40 -21.05
C LYS A 139 14.34 7.85 -21.28
N ALA A 140 13.05 8.07 -21.53
CA ALA A 140 12.47 9.39 -21.72
C ALA A 140 12.55 10.31 -20.48
N CYS A 141 12.72 9.75 -19.28
CA CYS A 141 12.79 10.50 -18.02
C CYS A 141 14.23 10.68 -17.50
N GLN A 142 15.23 10.20 -18.22
CA GLN A 142 16.64 10.31 -17.82
C GLN A 142 17.22 11.69 -18.16
N ALA A 143 18.36 12.01 -17.54
CA ALA A 143 19.08 13.26 -17.75
C ALA A 143 19.35 13.52 -19.25
N GLY A 144 19.19 14.77 -19.67
CA GLY A 144 19.30 15.20 -21.08
C GLY A 144 17.99 15.13 -21.87
N SER A 145 16.93 14.57 -21.30
CA SER A 145 15.57 14.67 -21.86
C SER A 145 14.88 15.97 -21.42
N SER A 146 14.06 16.55 -22.30
CA SER A 146 13.14 17.65 -22.01
C SER A 146 11.72 17.17 -21.65
N THR A 147 11.50 15.86 -21.59
CA THR A 147 10.18 15.27 -21.30
C THR A 147 9.82 15.47 -19.84
N VAL A 148 8.65 16.08 -19.59
CA VAL A 148 8.06 16.10 -18.24
C VAL A 148 7.49 14.72 -17.93
N CYS A 149 7.98 14.12 -16.85
CA CYS A 149 7.53 12.81 -16.40
C CYS A 149 6.62 12.89 -15.17
N LYS A 150 5.70 11.92 -15.08
CA LYS A 150 4.88 11.65 -13.90
C LYS A 150 5.70 10.82 -12.91
N LEU A 151 5.24 10.76 -11.66
CA LEU A 151 5.80 9.91 -10.61
C LEU A 151 4.69 9.06 -10.00
N HIS A 152 4.96 7.77 -9.84
CA HIS A 152 4.15 6.84 -9.06
C HIS A 152 5.04 6.18 -8.00
N VAL A 153 4.54 6.04 -6.77
CA VAL A 153 5.24 5.36 -5.68
C VAL A 153 4.59 4.00 -5.46
N ALA A 154 5.36 2.92 -5.66
CA ALA A 154 4.90 1.56 -5.48
C ALA A 154 5.55 0.97 -4.21
N LEU A 155 4.73 0.76 -3.18
CA LEU A 155 5.18 0.21 -1.90
C LEU A 155 4.99 -1.30 -1.90
N HIS A 156 6.06 -2.04 -1.61
CA HIS A 156 5.98 -3.49 -1.41
C HIS A 156 5.23 -3.83 -0.12
N GLY A 157 4.68 -5.05 -0.02
CA GLY A 157 4.04 -5.54 1.21
C GLY A 157 5.03 -6.06 2.26
N CYS A 158 4.48 -6.57 3.37
CA CYS A 158 5.25 -7.41 4.29
C CYS A 158 5.86 -8.60 3.54
N LEU A 159 7.05 -9.04 3.97
CA LEU A 159 7.79 -10.13 3.34
C LEU A 159 8.22 -9.88 1.89
N GLN A 160 8.11 -8.64 1.40
CA GLN A 160 8.43 -8.26 0.02
C GLN A 160 9.51 -7.18 -0.10
N SER A 161 10.17 -6.81 1.00
CA SER A 161 11.32 -5.90 0.93
C SER A 161 12.45 -6.50 0.10
N TYR A 162 13.34 -5.65 -0.39
CA TYR A 162 14.53 -6.09 -1.12
C TYR A 162 15.35 -7.11 -0.35
N SER A 163 15.48 -6.94 0.97
CA SER A 163 16.17 -7.89 1.86
C SER A 163 15.53 -9.28 1.93
N MET A 164 14.26 -9.44 1.52
CA MET A 164 13.54 -10.72 1.56
C MET A 164 13.39 -11.39 0.21
N ILE A 165 13.09 -10.62 -0.84
CA ILE A 165 12.80 -11.17 -2.17
C ILE A 165 13.66 -10.56 -3.29
N GLY A 166 14.69 -9.80 -2.93
CA GLY A 166 15.54 -9.08 -3.88
C GLY A 166 14.72 -8.12 -4.73
N SER A 167 15.01 -8.09 -6.03
CA SER A 167 14.34 -7.19 -6.98
C SER A 167 12.97 -7.67 -7.46
N LYS A 168 12.41 -8.77 -6.93
CA LYS A 168 11.17 -9.37 -7.45
C LYS A 168 9.99 -8.40 -7.41
N PHE A 169 9.78 -7.63 -6.35
CA PHE A 169 8.70 -6.62 -6.35
C PHE A 169 8.94 -5.54 -7.40
N VAL A 170 10.18 -5.08 -7.57
CA VAL A 170 10.55 -4.04 -8.55
C VAL A 170 10.36 -4.54 -9.99
N SER A 171 10.65 -5.81 -10.26
CA SER A 171 10.70 -6.36 -11.62
C SER A 171 9.43 -7.10 -12.04
N ASN A 172 8.78 -7.81 -11.11
CA ASN A 172 7.73 -8.79 -11.44
C ASN A 172 6.32 -8.21 -11.30
N THR A 173 6.14 -7.01 -10.74
CA THR A 173 4.80 -6.41 -10.54
C THR A 173 4.22 -5.74 -11.78
N GLY A 174 5.01 -5.57 -12.85
CA GLY A 174 4.53 -5.04 -14.13
C GLY A 174 4.42 -3.51 -14.22
N TYR A 175 4.64 -2.77 -13.13
CA TYR A 175 4.62 -1.29 -13.16
C TYR A 175 5.60 -0.72 -14.19
N ASN A 176 6.81 -1.26 -14.27
CA ASN A 176 7.85 -0.75 -15.17
C ASN A 176 7.44 -0.85 -16.65
N MET A 177 6.70 -1.90 -17.02
CA MET A 177 6.22 -2.12 -18.39
C MET A 177 5.29 -0.98 -18.84
N TRP A 178 4.42 -0.51 -17.95
CA TRP A 178 3.55 0.64 -18.21
C TRP A 178 4.30 1.96 -18.14
N ALA A 179 5.17 2.13 -17.14
CA ALA A 179 5.97 3.32 -16.98
C ALA A 179 6.84 3.64 -18.21
N ASP A 180 7.41 2.61 -18.83
CA ASP A 180 8.37 2.73 -19.92
C ASP A 180 7.82 3.43 -21.16
N THR A 181 6.52 3.31 -21.41
CA THR A 181 5.85 3.91 -22.58
C THR A 181 5.00 5.13 -22.23
N ASN A 182 4.97 5.54 -20.96
CA ASN A 182 4.03 6.55 -20.45
C ASN A 182 4.69 7.71 -19.70
N ASN A 183 6.01 7.83 -19.76
CA ASN A 183 6.79 8.87 -19.07
C ASN A 183 6.47 8.89 -17.56
N ILE A 184 6.47 7.72 -16.93
CA ILE A 184 6.22 7.58 -15.49
C ILE A 184 7.47 7.03 -14.83
N ILE A 185 8.02 7.74 -13.86
CA ILE A 185 9.03 7.19 -12.94
C ILE A 185 8.29 6.36 -11.89
N ILE A 186 8.77 5.16 -11.59
CA ILE A 186 8.26 4.37 -10.47
C ILE A 186 9.29 4.40 -9.33
N LEU A 187 8.94 5.01 -8.20
CA LEU A 187 9.72 4.97 -6.97
C LEU A 187 9.33 3.75 -6.15
N TYR A 188 10.31 2.99 -5.69
CA TYR A 188 10.19 1.80 -4.85
C TYR A 188 10.97 1.99 -3.54
N PRO A 189 10.40 2.71 -2.56
CA PRO A 189 10.96 2.79 -1.23
C PRO A 189 11.04 1.38 -0.63
N GLN A 190 12.02 1.13 0.24
CA GLN A 190 12.23 -0.18 0.86
C GLN A 190 12.09 -0.09 2.38
N ALA A 191 11.18 -0.89 2.95
CA ALA A 191 11.18 -1.22 4.36
C ALA A 191 12.24 -2.29 4.65
N VAL A 192 12.52 -2.57 5.93
CA VAL A 192 13.45 -3.64 6.33
C VAL A 192 12.90 -4.37 7.56
N ALA A 193 13.25 -5.66 7.68
CA ALA A 193 12.95 -6.42 8.88
C ALA A 193 13.56 -5.77 10.12
N ASP A 194 12.76 -5.68 11.17
CA ASP A 194 13.13 -5.11 12.45
C ASP A 194 12.61 -6.00 13.59
N ASN A 195 13.54 -6.66 14.27
CA ASN A 195 13.24 -7.59 15.35
C ASN A 195 13.15 -6.92 16.73
N THR A 196 13.34 -5.59 16.80
CA THR A 196 13.20 -4.85 18.05
C THR A 196 11.72 -4.77 18.45
N MET A 197 11.43 -4.92 19.76
CA MET A 197 10.07 -4.71 20.27
C MET A 197 9.73 -3.22 20.27
N HIS A 198 8.58 -2.87 19.70
CA HIS A 198 8.01 -1.53 19.83
C HIS A 198 6.61 -1.60 20.43
N THR A 199 6.22 -0.59 21.19
CA THR A 199 4.83 -0.46 21.67
C THR A 199 3.96 0.10 20.56
N VAL A 200 3.05 -0.72 20.02
CA VAL A 200 2.13 -0.31 18.94
C VAL A 200 0.89 0.39 19.49
N TRP A 201 0.00 0.90 18.64
CA TRP A 201 -1.19 1.67 19.04
C TRP A 201 -2.16 0.92 19.97
N SER A 202 -2.17 -0.42 19.94
CA SER A 202 -2.96 -1.23 20.87
C SER A 202 -2.38 -1.25 22.30
N GLY A 203 -1.18 -0.71 22.50
CA GLY A 203 -0.42 -0.77 23.75
C GLY A 203 0.42 -2.03 23.91
N MET A 204 0.35 -2.97 22.96
CA MET A 204 1.09 -4.23 23.01
C MET A 204 2.51 -4.07 22.46
N PRO A 205 3.52 -4.79 23.00
CA PRO A 205 4.82 -4.92 22.36
C PRO A 205 4.72 -5.78 21.11
N LEU A 206 5.28 -5.32 19.99
CA LEU A 206 5.27 -6.04 18.72
C LEU A 206 6.55 -5.75 17.92
N PRO A 207 7.30 -6.76 17.44
CA PRO A 207 8.35 -6.56 16.44
C PRO A 207 7.77 -6.39 15.03
N ASN A 208 8.61 -5.97 14.09
CA ASN A 208 8.33 -5.96 12.66
C ASN A 208 9.29 -6.90 11.89
N PRO A 209 9.31 -8.21 12.20
CA PRO A 209 10.27 -9.14 11.59
C PRO A 209 10.01 -9.34 10.10
N ASN A 210 8.78 -9.03 9.67
CA ASN A 210 8.32 -9.19 8.29
C ASN A 210 8.66 -7.97 7.41
N GLY A 211 9.31 -6.93 7.95
CA GLY A 211 9.69 -5.74 7.18
C GLY A 211 8.50 -5.04 6.53
N CYS A 212 7.41 -4.92 7.28
CA CYS A 212 6.20 -4.21 6.87
C CYS A 212 6.40 -2.69 6.94
N TRP A 213 5.61 -1.95 6.15
CA TRP A 213 5.38 -0.51 6.40
C TRP A 213 4.58 -0.32 7.68
N ASP A 214 4.76 0.82 8.35
CA ASP A 214 4.15 1.08 9.65
C ASP A 214 2.69 1.53 9.54
N TRP A 215 1.78 0.60 9.78
CA TRP A 215 0.33 0.85 9.87
C TRP A 215 -0.25 0.51 11.25
N VAL A 216 0.63 0.27 12.24
CA VAL A 216 0.25 -0.13 13.60
C VAL A 216 0.85 0.78 14.67
N GLY A 217 1.76 1.68 14.28
CA GLY A 217 2.42 2.63 15.17
C GLY A 217 3.74 2.14 15.75
N TRP A 218 4.47 1.24 15.07
CA TRP A 218 5.80 0.78 15.52
C TRP A 218 6.76 1.93 15.75
N TYR A 219 6.78 2.92 14.85
CA TYR A 219 7.78 3.98 14.83
C TYR A 219 7.22 5.35 15.23
N GLY A 220 6.01 5.37 15.82
CA GLY A 220 5.41 6.58 16.36
C GLY A 220 3.89 6.53 16.43
N ALA A 221 3.33 7.23 17.41
CA ALA A 221 1.88 7.37 17.54
C ALA A 221 1.23 8.11 16.35
N ASN A 222 2.03 8.78 15.53
CA ASN A 222 1.66 9.54 14.35
C ASN A 222 1.98 8.81 13.03
N ALA A 223 2.16 7.48 13.03
CA ALA A 223 2.56 6.72 11.84
C ALA A 223 1.67 6.95 10.60
N ASP A 224 0.35 7.19 10.80
CA ASP A 224 -0.64 7.51 9.77
C ASP A 224 -1.00 9.01 9.69
N GLN A 225 -0.18 9.88 10.28
CA GLN A 225 -0.37 11.33 10.34
C GLN A 225 0.83 12.08 9.75
N LEU A 226 0.65 13.36 9.44
CA LEU A 226 1.75 14.26 9.08
C LEU A 226 2.87 14.18 10.12
N GLY A 227 4.10 14.02 9.63
CA GLY A 227 5.28 13.81 10.46
C GLY A 227 5.52 12.36 10.91
N GLY A 228 4.65 11.40 10.56
CA GLY A 228 4.96 9.98 10.72
C GLY A 228 6.23 9.64 9.94
N VAL A 229 7.22 9.03 10.60
CA VAL A 229 8.61 9.03 10.10
C VAL A 229 8.79 8.36 8.74
N GLN A 230 8.10 7.24 8.49
CA GLN A 230 8.18 6.55 7.19
C GLN A 230 7.47 7.35 6.09
N MET A 231 6.28 7.90 6.37
CA MET A 231 5.59 8.76 5.40
C MET A 231 6.38 10.02 5.08
N ALA A 232 6.98 10.67 6.09
CA ALA A 232 7.81 11.85 5.91
C ALA A 232 9.03 11.55 5.02
N ALA A 233 9.71 10.42 5.26
CA ALA A 233 10.84 9.99 4.42
C ALA A 233 10.43 9.78 2.95
N ILE A 234 9.32 9.08 2.70
CA ILE A 234 8.81 8.86 1.34
C ILE A 234 8.40 10.18 0.67
N VAL A 235 7.72 11.07 1.40
CA VAL A 235 7.33 12.39 0.88
C VAL A 235 8.56 13.24 0.54
N ASN A 236 9.64 13.15 1.31
CA ASN A 236 10.90 13.84 1.00
C ASN A 236 11.58 13.25 -0.25
N GLN A 237 11.54 11.93 -0.43
CA GLN A 237 12.01 11.29 -1.67
C GLN A 237 11.21 11.78 -2.88
N VAL A 238 9.88 11.84 -2.76
CA VAL A 238 8.99 12.41 -3.78
C VAL A 238 9.35 13.87 -4.07
N ALA A 239 9.49 14.70 -3.03
CA ALA A 239 9.86 16.11 -3.15
C ALA A 239 11.20 16.28 -3.89
N ARG A 240 12.19 15.44 -3.58
CA ARG A 240 13.50 15.44 -4.24
C ARG A 240 13.41 15.09 -5.73
N ILE A 241 12.58 14.11 -6.10
CA ILE A 241 12.39 13.72 -7.51
C ILE A 241 11.71 14.86 -8.29
N VAL A 242 10.63 15.42 -7.74
CA VAL A 242 9.86 16.46 -8.43
C VAL A 242 10.54 17.83 -8.40
N SER A 243 11.56 18.05 -7.56
CA SER A 243 12.32 19.31 -7.53
C SER A 243 13.07 19.59 -8.83
N GLY A 244 13.23 18.60 -9.71
CA GLY A 244 13.78 18.79 -11.05
C GLY A 244 12.83 19.51 -12.01
N TYR A 245 11.55 19.64 -11.65
CA TYR A 245 10.58 20.41 -12.41
C TYR A 245 10.80 21.91 -12.14
N GLY A 246 11.34 22.62 -13.13
CA GLY A 246 11.51 24.07 -13.09
C GLY A 246 10.17 24.79 -13.21
N ALA A 247 9.42 24.89 -12.10
CA ALA A 247 8.27 25.78 -12.02
C ALA A 247 8.77 27.21 -11.78
N GLY A 248 8.49 28.12 -12.72
CA GLY A 248 8.54 29.56 -12.45
C GLY A 248 7.74 29.89 -11.19
N SER A 249 8.33 30.74 -10.35
CA SER A 249 7.78 31.25 -9.10
C SER A 249 6.28 31.56 -9.17
N SER A 250 5.46 30.88 -8.36
CA SER A 250 4.38 31.54 -7.62
C SER A 250 3.84 30.62 -6.53
N SER A 251 4.27 30.94 -5.32
CA SER A 251 3.54 30.71 -4.07
C SER A 251 2.23 31.51 -4.09
N SER A 252 1.13 30.94 -3.59
CA SER A 252 0.31 31.64 -2.60
C SER A 252 -0.74 30.74 -1.95
N THR A 253 -0.61 30.68 -0.63
CA THR A 253 -1.52 30.17 0.38
C THR A 253 -2.76 31.07 0.48
N THR A 254 -3.96 30.51 0.70
CA THR A 254 -5.02 31.22 1.45
C THR A 254 -5.89 30.28 2.27
N THR A 255 -6.23 30.78 3.45
CA THR A 255 -6.87 30.13 4.62
C THR A 255 -8.33 30.58 4.73
N ALA A 256 -9.27 29.67 5.03
CA ALA A 256 -10.54 30.01 5.70
C ALA A 256 -11.22 28.77 6.33
N THR A 257 -11.87 28.99 7.48
CA THR A 257 -12.57 28.04 8.38
C THR A 257 -13.85 28.77 8.87
N PRO A 258 -14.85 28.14 9.53
CA PRO A 258 -15.74 27.01 9.16
C PRO A 258 -17.25 27.37 9.32
N THR A 259 -18.19 26.45 9.01
CA THR A 259 -19.45 26.31 9.78
C THR A 259 -19.99 24.87 9.76
N THR A 260 -20.50 24.42 10.91
CA THR A 260 -20.99 23.09 11.30
C THR A 260 -22.42 22.77 10.85
N THR A 261 -22.75 21.48 10.65
CA THR A 261 -24.04 20.88 11.08
C THR A 261 -24.01 19.34 11.06
N THR A 262 -24.72 18.75 12.01
CA THR A 262 -24.65 17.36 12.49
C THR A 262 -25.82 16.52 11.94
N GLY A 263 -25.58 15.27 11.54
CA GLY A 263 -26.63 14.28 11.23
C GLY A 263 -26.12 12.84 11.33
N SER A 264 -26.84 11.97 12.03
CA SER A 264 -26.42 10.64 12.51
C SER A 264 -27.44 9.55 12.11
N LYS A 265 -27.02 8.27 12.21
CA LYS A 265 -27.79 6.99 12.29
C LYS A 265 -28.05 6.25 10.96
N THR A 266 -28.07 4.91 10.83
CA THR A 266 -27.87 3.74 11.72
C THR A 266 -27.66 2.46 10.85
N THR A 267 -26.93 1.50 11.41
CA THR A 267 -26.52 0.15 10.94
C THR A 267 -27.64 -0.90 10.84
N THR A 268 -27.47 -1.96 10.04
CA THR A 268 -28.06 -3.29 10.31
C THR A 268 -27.12 -4.42 9.85
N THR A 269 -26.93 -5.42 10.72
CA THR A 269 -25.99 -6.55 10.62
C THR A 269 -26.76 -7.86 10.41
N THR A 270 -26.16 -8.87 9.76
CA THR A 270 -26.58 -10.28 9.93
C THR A 270 -25.40 -11.26 9.76
N THR A 271 -25.26 -12.17 10.74
CA THR A 271 -24.38 -13.35 10.91
C THR A 271 -24.90 -14.55 10.08
N THR A 272 -24.26 -15.70 9.78
CA THR A 272 -23.19 -16.57 10.37
C THR A 272 -22.82 -17.64 9.28
N VAL A 273 -21.71 -18.40 9.32
CA VAL A 273 -21.58 -19.82 9.78
C VAL A 273 -20.09 -20.26 9.70
N THR A 274 -19.69 -21.13 10.65
CA THR A 274 -18.33 -21.59 10.99
C THR A 274 -17.97 -23.00 10.44
N THR A 275 -16.71 -23.20 10.08
CA THR A 275 -15.98 -24.50 10.16
C THR A 275 -14.66 -24.30 10.87
N THR A 276 -14.30 -25.18 11.80
CA THR A 276 -13.13 -25.14 12.70
C THR A 276 -11.80 -25.35 11.97
N ALA A 277 -11.33 -24.33 11.26
CA ALA A 277 -9.93 -24.20 10.85
C ALA A 277 -9.18 -23.30 11.85
N VAL A 278 -7.87 -23.50 12.01
CA VAL A 278 -6.98 -22.59 12.76
C VAL A 278 -6.26 -21.66 11.77
N ALA A 279 -6.11 -20.39 12.11
CA ALA A 279 -5.38 -19.41 11.30
C ALA A 279 -3.88 -19.66 11.44
N PRO A 280 -3.11 -19.64 10.33
CA PRO A 280 -1.65 -19.71 10.42
C PRO A 280 -1.11 -18.51 11.20
N LEU A 281 0.14 -18.57 11.66
CA LEU A 281 0.82 -17.40 12.22
C LEU A 281 0.77 -16.25 11.20
N TYR A 282 0.39 -15.06 11.66
CA TYR A 282 0.09 -13.86 10.85
C TYR A 282 -1.15 -13.96 9.93
N GLY A 283 -1.96 -15.01 10.03
CA GLY A 283 -3.28 -15.06 9.39
C GLY A 283 -4.32 -14.24 10.16
N GLN A 284 -5.36 -13.75 9.47
CA GLN A 284 -6.51 -13.14 10.14
C GLN A 284 -7.21 -14.21 11.00
N CYS A 285 -7.46 -13.86 12.26
CA CYS A 285 -8.07 -14.74 13.26
C CYS A 285 -9.30 -14.13 13.93
N GLY A 286 -9.77 -12.98 13.44
CA GLY A 286 -10.91 -12.30 14.03
C GLY A 286 -11.21 -10.95 13.37
N GLY A 287 -12.28 -10.32 13.86
CA GLY A 287 -12.84 -9.08 13.33
C GLY A 287 -14.34 -9.18 13.10
N LEU A 288 -15.07 -8.08 13.26
CA LEU A 288 -16.49 -7.99 12.93
C LEU A 288 -16.74 -8.41 11.48
N GLY A 289 -17.61 -9.41 11.28
CA GLY A 289 -17.94 -9.97 9.96
C GLY A 289 -16.97 -11.06 9.47
N TRP A 290 -15.90 -11.36 10.20
CA TRP A 290 -15.02 -12.50 9.91
C TRP A 290 -15.75 -13.82 10.22
N THR A 291 -15.76 -14.73 9.24
CA THR A 291 -16.35 -16.08 9.36
C THR A 291 -15.31 -17.20 9.28
N GLY A 292 -14.03 -16.86 9.16
CA GLY A 292 -12.94 -17.82 9.10
C GLY A 292 -12.43 -18.25 10.49
N PRO A 293 -11.25 -18.88 10.57
CA PRO A 293 -10.63 -19.31 11.82
C PRO A 293 -10.62 -18.26 12.92
N THR A 294 -10.97 -18.63 14.15
CA THR A 294 -10.87 -17.76 15.33
C THR A 294 -9.76 -18.16 16.30
N ALA A 295 -9.08 -19.28 16.02
CA ALA A 295 -7.96 -19.79 16.81
C ALA A 295 -6.69 -19.79 15.97
N CYS A 296 -5.55 -19.51 16.61
CA CYS A 296 -4.25 -19.47 15.95
C CYS A 296 -3.56 -20.84 16.02
N ALA A 297 -2.98 -21.29 14.89
CA ALA A 297 -2.14 -22.47 14.84
C ALA A 297 -0.88 -22.29 15.72
N THR A 298 -0.35 -21.07 15.75
CA THR A 298 0.73 -20.63 16.63
C THR A 298 0.46 -19.19 17.07
N GLY A 299 0.71 -18.87 18.34
CA GLY A 299 0.54 -17.53 18.88
C GLY A 299 -0.86 -17.24 19.43
N VAL A 300 -1.18 -15.96 19.64
CA VAL A 300 -2.47 -15.47 20.14
C VAL A 300 -3.11 -14.55 19.11
N CYS A 301 -4.42 -14.68 18.98
CA CYS A 301 -5.22 -13.81 18.14
C CYS A 301 -5.30 -12.41 18.75
N THR A 302 -4.62 -11.44 18.14
CA THR A 302 -4.52 -10.07 18.65
C THR A 302 -5.33 -9.13 17.77
N ALA A 303 -6.29 -8.41 18.37
CA ALA A 303 -7.12 -7.44 17.67
C ALA A 303 -6.36 -6.13 17.41
N TYR A 304 -6.31 -5.70 16.15
CA TYR A 304 -5.80 -4.38 15.75
C TYR A 304 -6.92 -3.35 15.63
N SER A 305 -8.12 -3.81 15.27
CA SER A 305 -9.33 -2.99 15.21
C SER A 305 -10.55 -3.87 15.50
N PRO A 306 -11.75 -3.28 15.66
CA PRO A 306 -12.98 -4.07 15.76
C PRO A 306 -13.20 -5.01 14.57
N TYR A 307 -12.60 -4.73 13.41
CA TYR A 307 -12.82 -5.44 12.15
C TYR A 307 -11.67 -6.38 11.75
N TYR A 308 -10.53 -6.35 12.45
CA TYR A 308 -9.36 -7.14 12.09
C TYR A 308 -8.56 -7.55 13.33
N ALA A 309 -8.30 -8.86 13.44
CA ALA A 309 -7.38 -9.46 14.39
C ALA A 309 -6.49 -10.46 13.66
N GLN A 310 -5.24 -10.60 14.10
CA GLN A 310 -4.24 -11.45 13.45
C GLN A 310 -3.53 -12.34 14.47
N CYS A 311 -3.10 -13.53 14.05
CA CYS A 311 -2.29 -14.42 14.88
C CYS A 311 -0.87 -13.89 15.04
N LEU A 312 -0.45 -13.61 16.26
CA LEU A 312 0.90 -13.09 16.56
C LEU A 312 1.58 -13.97 17.61
N LEU A 313 2.89 -14.13 17.55
CA LEU A 313 3.63 -14.86 18.57
C LEU A 313 3.46 -14.18 19.93
N VAL A 314 3.20 -14.98 20.97
CA VAL A 314 3.32 -14.52 22.35
C VAL A 314 4.76 -14.72 22.74
N VAL A 315 5.43 -13.62 23.10
CA VAL A 315 6.72 -13.65 23.79
C VAL A 315 6.52 -13.24 25.23
#